data_AF-A0A7X6VGT8-F1
#
_entry.id   AF-A0A7X6VGT8-F1
#
_cell.length_a   1.000
_cell.length_b   1.000
_cell.length_c   1.000
_cell.angle_alpha   90.00
_cell.angle_beta   90.00
_cell.angle_gamma   90.00
#
_symmetry.space_group_name_H-M   'P 1'
#
loop_
_entity.id
_entity.type
_entity.pdbx_description
1 polymer ?
#
loop_
_entity_poly.entity_id
_entity_poly.type
_entity_poly.pdbx_seq_one_letter_code
_entity_poly.pdbx_strand_id
1 'polypeptide(L)'
;MSAELIHALEQIEKEKGIGKEILIDAIEVALITAYKRNYGSANNVEVYIDRLTGDVRVFALKNIVEEVADPSTDISLEQANKFSPDFEIGDIVEVEVTPRKFGRIAAQTAK
;
A
#
# COMPACT_ATOMS: atom_id res chain seq x y z
N MET A 1 -1.32 -15.98 7.30
CA MET A 1 -2.43 -15.01 7.40
C MET A 1 -2.83 -14.49 6.02
N SER A 2 -1.92 -14.47 5.05
CA SER A 2 -2.16 -14.06 3.68
C SER A 2 -2.94 -15.11 2.84
N ALA A 3 -2.69 -16.41 3.02
CA ALA A 3 -3.46 -17.47 2.36
C ALA A 3 -4.96 -17.54 2.71
N GLU A 4 -5.34 -17.16 3.94
CA GLU A 4 -6.75 -17.13 4.39
C GLU A 4 -7.57 -16.06 3.65
N LEU A 5 -6.94 -14.93 3.32
CA LEU A 5 -7.58 -13.85 2.56
C LEU A 5 -7.92 -14.32 1.15
N ILE A 6 -6.97 -14.96 0.46
CA ILE A 6 -7.17 -15.46 -0.91
C ILE A 6 -8.28 -16.52 -0.93
N HIS A 7 -8.27 -17.46 0.01
CA HIS A 7 -9.32 -18.47 0.09
C HIS A 7 -10.70 -17.84 0.35
N ALA A 8 -10.80 -16.83 1.23
CA ALA A 8 -12.06 -16.13 1.48
C ALA A 8 -12.57 -15.41 0.22
N LEU A 9 -11.66 -14.78 -0.55
CA LEU A 9 -12.01 -14.10 -1.80
C LEU A 9 -12.50 -15.08 -2.87
N GLU A 10 -11.85 -16.24 -3.02
CA GLU A 10 -12.28 -17.29 -3.95
C GLU A 10 -13.67 -17.85 -3.60
N GLN A 11 -14.00 -17.93 -2.31
CA GLN A 11 -15.32 -18.34 -1.87
C GLN A 11 -16.38 -17.29 -2.24
N ILE A 12 -16.10 -16.00 -2.00
CA ILE A 12 -17.01 -14.90 -2.36
C ILE A 12 -17.21 -14.85 -3.88
N GLU A 13 -16.16 -15.08 -4.67
CA GLU A 13 -16.24 -15.16 -6.13
C GLU A 13 -17.21 -16.27 -6.56
N LYS A 14 -17.12 -17.47 -5.96
CA LYS A 14 -18.03 -18.59 -6.25
C LYS A 14 -19.47 -18.32 -5.81
N GLU A 15 -19.67 -17.70 -4.66
CA GLU A 15 -21.01 -17.47 -4.09
C GLU A 15 -21.74 -16.29 -4.75
N LYS A 16 -21.01 -15.23 -5.08
CA LYS A 16 -21.59 -13.96 -5.56
C LYS A 16 -21.30 -13.65 -7.02
N GLY A 17 -20.44 -14.43 -7.67
CA GLY A 17 -20.04 -14.21 -9.07
C GLY A 17 -19.22 -12.93 -9.28
N ILE A 18 -18.64 -12.37 -8.23
CA ILE A 18 -17.81 -11.16 -8.30
C ILE A 18 -16.37 -11.60 -8.50
N GLY A 19 -15.74 -11.14 -9.58
CA GLY A 19 -14.36 -11.50 -9.87
C GLY A 19 -13.42 -11.13 -8.71
N LYS A 20 -12.52 -12.05 -8.35
CA LYS A 20 -11.55 -11.86 -7.26
C LYS A 20 -10.80 -10.52 -7.34
N GLU A 21 -10.48 -10.07 -8.56
CA GLU A 21 -9.76 -8.82 -8.80
C GLU A 21 -10.52 -7.60 -8.32
N ILE A 22 -11.83 -7.54 -8.59
CA ILE A 22 -12.68 -6.43 -8.16
C ILE A 22 -12.72 -6.36 -6.63
N LEU A 23 -12.72 -7.52 -5.96
CA LEU A 23 -12.70 -7.58 -4.50
C LEU A 23 -11.36 -7.14 -3.93
N ILE A 24 -10.25 -7.53 -4.56
CA ILE A 24 -8.91 -7.11 -4.15
C ILE A 24 -8.77 -5.59 -4.27
N ASP A 25 -9.14 -5.02 -5.42
CA ASP A 25 -9.09 -3.57 -5.65
C ASP A 25 -9.93 -2.82 -4.60
N ALA A 26 -11.12 -3.34 -4.27
CA ALA A 26 -11.97 -2.75 -3.24
C ALA A 26 -11.33 -2.82 -1.83
N ILE A 27 -10.62 -3.90 -1.51
CA ILE A 27 -9.91 -4.05 -0.24
C ILE A 27 -8.70 -3.12 -0.18
N GLU A 28 -7.94 -2.97 -1.27
CA GLU A 28 -6.82 -2.03 -1.36
C GLU A 28 -7.29 -0.59 -1.04
N VAL A 29 -8.38 -0.15 -1.66
CA VAL A 29 -8.98 1.17 -1.40
C VAL A 29 -9.44 1.31 0.07
N ALA A 30 -10.04 0.26 0.63
CA ALA A 30 -10.45 0.26 2.03
C ALA A 30 -9.24 0.36 2.98
N LEU A 31 -8.15 -0.35 2.68
CA LEU A 31 -6.91 -0.32 3.46
C LEU A 31 -6.19 1.03 3.35
N ILE A 32 -6.15 1.65 2.16
CA ILE A 32 -5.64 3.01 1.97
C ILE A 32 -6.40 3.98 2.89
N THR A 33 -7.73 3.88 2.91
CA THR A 33 -8.59 4.74 3.75
C THR A 33 -8.33 4.54 5.24
N ALA A 34 -8.22 3.28 5.68
CA ALA A 34 -7.89 2.94 7.06
C ALA A 34 -6.48 3.42 7.45
N TYR A 35 -5.50 3.31 6.55
CA TYR A 35 -4.15 3.80 6.77
C TYR A 35 -4.13 5.31 6.95
N LYS A 36 -4.76 6.05 6.03
CA LYS A 36 -4.86 7.53 6.09
C LYS A 36 -5.45 8.02 7.40
N ARG A 37 -6.50 7.36 7.91
CA ARG A 37 -7.13 7.71 9.20
C ARG A 37 -6.22 7.50 10.41
N ASN A 38 -5.41 6.44 10.43
CA ASN A 38 -4.59 6.09 11.58
C ASN A 38 -3.22 6.79 11.58
N TYR A 39 -2.69 7.14 10.41
CA TYR A 39 -1.33 7.64 10.26
C TYR A 39 -1.22 9.10 9.82
N GLY A 40 -2.34 9.80 9.59
CA GLY A 40 -2.50 11.26 9.66
C GLY A 40 -1.73 12.16 8.68
N SER A 41 -0.65 11.67 8.07
CA SER A 41 0.33 12.51 7.34
C SER A 41 0.71 11.95 5.97
N ALA A 42 0.34 10.70 5.67
CA ALA A 42 0.71 10.07 4.42
C ALA A 42 -0.39 10.30 3.37
N ASN A 43 -0.43 11.51 2.81
CA ASN A 43 -1.46 11.89 1.83
C ASN A 43 -1.38 11.03 0.55
N ASN A 44 -0.20 10.51 0.23
CA ASN A 44 0.02 9.66 -0.94
C ASN A 44 0.57 8.29 -0.51
N VAL A 45 -0.35 7.36 -0.20
CA VAL A 45 0.00 5.95 0.04
C VAL A 45 -0.76 5.07 -0.91
N GLU A 46 -0.08 4.02 -1.34
CA GLU A 46 -0.64 2.94 -2.14
C GLU A 46 -0.53 1.63 -1.37
N VAL A 47 -1.54 0.79 -1.51
CA VAL A 47 -1.59 -0.54 -0.91
C VAL A 47 -1.68 -1.53 -2.05
N TYR A 48 -0.79 -2.52 -2.03
CA TYR A 48 -0.75 -3.59 -3.02
C TYR A 48 -0.97 -4.92 -2.31
N ILE A 49 -1.86 -5.75 -2.85
CA ILE A 49 -2.11 -7.10 -2.38
C ILE A 49 -1.63 -8.08 -3.45
N ASP A 50 -0.69 -8.94 -3.07
CA ASP A 50 -0.28 -10.05 -3.93
C ASP A 50 -1.45 -11.02 -4.12
N ARG A 51 -1.87 -11.20 -5.38
CA ARG A 51 -3.06 -11.97 -5.76
C ARG A 51 -2.91 -13.49 -5.58
N LEU A 52 -1.67 -13.95 -5.43
CA LEU A 52 -1.30 -15.35 -5.25
C LEU A 52 -1.06 -15.65 -3.77
N THR A 53 -0.27 -14.82 -3.10
CA THR A 53 0.11 -15.08 -1.71
C THR A 53 -0.87 -14.46 -0.71
N GLY A 54 -1.53 -13.36 -1.09
CA GLY A 54 -2.32 -12.50 -0.21
C GLY A 54 -1.48 -11.54 0.62
N ASP A 55 -0.20 -11.36 0.29
CA ASP A 55 0.69 -10.48 1.04
C ASP A 55 0.38 -9.02 0.73
N VAL A 56 0.17 -8.24 1.79
CA VAL A 56 -0.16 -6.83 1.70
C VAL A 56 1.10 -6.01 1.89
N ARG A 57 1.39 -5.12 0.94
CA ARG A 57 2.46 -4.13 1.01
C ARG A 57 1.87 -2.72 0.95
N VAL A 58 2.50 -1.79 1.65
CA VAL A 58 2.09 -0.38 1.68
C VAL A 58 3.29 0.45 1.28
N PHE A 59 3.12 1.33 0.31
CA PHE A 59 4.15 2.24 -0.16
C PHE A 59 3.69 3.68 0.06
N ALA A 60 4.60 4.51 0.54
CA ALA A 60 4.43 5.95 0.56
C ALA A 60 5.07 6.53 -0.70
N LEU A 61 4.29 7.31 -1.45
CA LEU A 61 4.77 8.04 -2.62
C LEU A 61 5.39 9.35 -2.16
N LYS A 62 6.67 9.55 -2.49
CA LYS A 62 7.41 10.75 -2.14
C LYS A 62 7.91 11.47 -3.37
N ASN A 63 7.77 12.79 -3.37
CA ASN A 63 8.30 13.65 -4.41
C ASN A 63 9.80 13.82 -4.24
N ILE A 64 10.55 13.60 -5.32
CA ILE A 64 11.98 13.81 -5.32
C ILE A 64 12.26 15.30 -5.53
N VAL A 65 12.84 15.93 -4.51
CA VAL A 65 13.09 17.37 -4.49
C VAL A 65 14.55 17.66 -4.15
N GLU A 66 15.00 18.87 -4.52
CA GLU A 66 16.34 19.35 -4.17
C GLU A 66 16.45 19.66 -2.67
N GLU A 67 15.46 20.40 -2.14
CA GLU A 67 15.35 20.73 -0.72
C GLU A 67 14.09 20.09 -0.12
N VAL A 68 14.28 19.21 0.87
CA VAL A 68 13.19 18.51 1.56
C VAL A 68 12.49 19.48 2.51
N ALA A 69 11.27 19.90 2.17
CA ALA A 69 10.45 20.77 3.01
C ALA A 69 9.63 19.95 4.03
N ASP A 70 9.05 18.83 3.58
CA ASP A 70 8.32 17.90 4.44
C ASP A 70 8.83 16.46 4.24
N PRO A 71 9.58 15.87 5.19
CA PRO A 71 10.07 14.50 5.08
C PRO A 71 8.98 13.42 4.96
N SER A 72 7.71 13.75 5.22
CA SER A 72 6.60 12.82 5.04
C SER A 72 6.17 12.67 3.58
N THR A 73 6.29 13.74 2.77
CA THR A 73 5.90 13.76 1.35
C THR A 73 7.08 13.90 0.40
N ASP A 74 8.24 14.29 0.91
CA ASP A 74 9.40 14.65 0.11
C ASP A 74 10.60 13.76 0.46
N ILE A 75 11.51 13.63 -0.49
CA ILE A 75 12.77 12.89 -0.36
C ILE A 75 13.83 13.52 -1.25
N SER A 76 15.09 13.50 -0.81
CA SER A 76 16.17 14.02 -1.64
C SER A 76 16.53 13.05 -2.76
N LEU A 77 17.06 13.57 -3.86
CA LEU A 77 17.58 12.75 -4.96
C LEU A 77 18.62 11.73 -4.49
N GLU A 78 19.51 12.12 -3.57
CA GLU A 78 20.49 11.20 -2.98
C GLU A 78 19.84 10.02 -2.25
N GLN A 79 18.75 10.28 -1.52
CA GLN A 79 18.02 9.22 -0.83
C GLN A 79 17.21 8.35 -1.79
N ALA A 80 16.58 8.94 -2.80
CA ALA A 80 15.85 8.21 -3.84
C ALA A 80 16.78 7.27 -4.64
N ASN A 81 18.00 7.73 -4.95
CA ASN A 81 19.00 6.94 -5.67
C ASN A 81 19.47 5.67 -4.93
N LYS A 82 19.16 5.54 -3.63
CA LYS A 82 19.41 4.29 -2.87
C LYS A 82 18.42 3.18 -3.22
N PHE A 83 17.27 3.52 -3.79
CA PHE A 83 16.26 2.58 -4.25
C PHE A 83 16.49 2.19 -5.72
N SER A 84 16.73 3.19 -6.58
CA SER A 84 17.08 2.99 -7.99
C SER A 84 17.90 4.19 -8.50
N PRO A 85 18.96 4.00 -9.29
CA PRO A 85 19.81 5.10 -9.76
C PRO A 85 19.19 5.95 -10.89
N ASP A 86 18.01 5.57 -11.39
CA ASP A 86 17.39 6.18 -12.58
C ASP A 86 16.43 7.33 -12.27
N PHE A 87 16.39 7.80 -11.01
CA PHE A 87 15.47 8.87 -10.60
C PHE A 87 16.04 10.26 -10.90
N GLU A 88 15.15 11.20 -11.22
CA GLU A 88 15.44 12.62 -11.41
C GLU A 88 14.64 13.50 -10.43
N ILE A 89 15.05 14.75 -10.25
CA ILE A 89 14.27 15.72 -9.46
C ILE A 89 12.94 15.98 -10.18
N GLY A 90 11.84 15.88 -9.45
CA GLY A 90 10.48 15.96 -9.99
C GLY A 90 9.79 14.61 -10.15
N ASP A 91 10.53 13.50 -10.08
CA ASP A 91 9.96 12.16 -10.08
C ASP A 91 9.31 11.81 -8.72
N ILE A 92 8.60 10.68 -8.70
CA ILE A 92 8.02 10.09 -7.51
C ILE A 92 8.72 8.76 -7.24
N VAL A 93 9.13 8.55 -5.99
CA VAL A 93 9.65 7.26 -5.52
C VAL A 93 8.68 6.62 -4.53
N GLU A 94 8.50 5.31 -4.69
CA GLU A 94 7.76 4.45 -3.77
C GLU A 94 8.67 3.98 -2.63
N VAL A 95 8.34 4.36 -1.40
CA VAL A 95 9.06 3.91 -0.21
C VAL A 95 8.18 2.92 0.55
N GLU A 96 8.65 1.68 0.73
CA GLU A 96 7.89 0.68 1.48
C GLU A 96 7.77 1.08 2.96
N VAL A 97 6.52 1.23 3.41
CA VAL A 97 6.14 1.58 4.79
C VAL A 97 5.26 0.51 5.43
N THR A 98 5.20 -0.68 4.84
CA THR A 98 4.39 -1.82 5.30
C THR A 98 4.61 -2.09 6.80
N PRO A 99 3.62 -1.85 7.67
CA PRO A 99 3.77 -2.15 9.09
C PRO A 99 3.89 -3.66 9.31
N ARG A 100 4.83 -4.10 10.17
CA ARG A 100 5.08 -5.54 10.46
C ARG A 100 3.84 -6.36 10.90
N LYS A 101 2.74 -5.70 11.27
CA LYS A 101 1.48 -6.33 11.72
C LYS A 101 0.27 -5.96 10.84
N PHE A 102 0.47 -5.41 9.65
CA PHE A 102 -0.63 -4.83 8.86
C PHE A 102 -1.73 -5.84 8.51
N GLY A 103 -1.37 -7.07 8.15
CA GLY A 103 -2.33 -8.15 7.89
C GLY A 103 -3.28 -8.43 9.08
N ARG A 104 -2.87 -8.17 10.33
CA ARG A 104 -3.72 -8.34 11.52
C ARG A 104 -4.66 -7.17 11.79
N ILE A 105 -4.28 -5.96 11.41
CA ILE A 105 -5.10 -4.75 11.62
C ILE A 105 -6.32 -4.78 10.69
N ALA A 106 -6.13 -5.19 9.43
CA ALA A 106 -7.22 -5.35 8.46
C ALA A 106 -8.34 -6.28 8.96
N ALA A 107 -7.97 -7.45 9.51
CA ALA A 107 -8.91 -8.43 10.04
C ALA A 107 -9.67 -7.94 11.28
N GLN A 108 -9.10 -7.03 12.07
CA GLN A 108 -9.77 -6.47 13.26
C GLN A 108 -10.65 -5.27 12.94
N THR A 109 -10.33 -4.50 11.90
CA THR A 109 -11.11 -3.31 11.49
C THR A 109 -12.33 -3.68 10.62
N ALA A 110 -12.37 -4.87 10.02
CA ALA A 110 -13.50 -5.36 9.23
C ALA A 110 -14.69 -5.91 10.06
N LYS A 111 -14.76 -5.58 11.36
CA LYS A 111 -15.85 -6.01 12.25
C LYS A 111 -16.96 -4.98 12.36
#